data_AF-A0A959PVX6-F1
#
_entry.id   AF-A0A959PVX6-F1
#
_cell.length_a   1.000
_cell.length_b   1.000
_cell.length_c   1.000
_cell.angle_alpha   90.00
_cell.angle_beta   90.00
_cell.angle_gamma   90.00
#
_symmetry.space_group_name_H-M   'P 1'
#
loop_
_entity.id
_entity.type
_entity.pdbx_description
1 polymer ?
#
loop_
_entity_poly.entity_id
_entity_poly.type
_entity_poly.pdbx_seq_one_letter_code
_entity_poly.pdbx_strand_id
1 'polypeptide(L)'
;MRSSRFQKYDKVWVGILAGLILPFFWYFLLINLFDNMETIGWLEPGRVAMDFRQRTSALVGLCLNILPLQVFKTQNMGNAMRGMVFPTVALVGVWLYFFGASVL
;
A
#
# COMPACT_ATOMS: atom_id res chain seq x y z
N MET A 1 -8.78 30.59 -0.79
CA MET A 1 -7.76 29.94 -1.63
C MET A 1 -6.63 29.43 -0.74
N ARG A 2 -6.67 28.16 -0.32
CA ARG A 2 -5.65 27.61 0.59
C ARG A 2 -4.46 27.17 -0.25
N SER A 3 -3.50 28.09 -0.41
CA SER A 3 -2.21 27.82 -1.05
C SER A 3 -1.52 26.69 -0.29
N SER A 4 -1.58 25.47 -0.82
CA SER A 4 -0.77 24.37 -0.31
C SER A 4 0.57 24.42 -1.04
N ARG A 5 1.65 24.59 -0.29
CA ARG A 5 3.03 24.59 -0.82
C ARG A 5 3.38 23.31 -1.62
N PHE A 6 2.51 22.30 -1.58
CA PHE A 6 2.66 21.01 -2.22
C PHE A 6 2.18 20.96 -3.68
N GLN A 7 1.50 22.00 -4.17
CA GLN A 7 1.00 22.03 -5.55
C GLN A 7 2.13 21.99 -6.60
N LYS A 8 3.35 22.42 -6.25
CA LYS A 8 4.56 22.29 -7.11
C LYS A 8 4.88 20.82 -7.45
N TYR A 9 4.43 19.87 -6.63
CA TYR A 9 4.64 18.44 -6.81
C TYR A 9 3.47 17.73 -7.47
N ASP A 10 2.47 18.46 -7.98
CA ASP A 10 1.34 17.88 -8.72
C ASP A 10 1.77 17.41 -10.12
N LYS A 11 2.60 16.37 -10.15
CA LYS A 11 3.09 15.72 -11.35
C LYS A 11 2.62 14.28 -11.35
N VAL A 12 2.18 13.81 -12.51
CA VAL A 12 1.73 12.42 -12.71
C VAL A 12 2.80 11.42 -12.25
N TRP A 13 4.08 11.70 -12.56
CA TRP A 13 5.22 10.87 -12.14
C TRP A 13 5.37 10.72 -10.63
N VAL A 14 5.04 11.75 -9.83
CA VAL A 14 5.07 11.66 -8.36
C VAL A 14 4.00 10.70 -7.87
N GLY A 15 2.81 10.76 -8.48
CA GLY A 15 1.74 9.79 -8.25
C GLY A 15 2.16 8.37 -8.59
N ILE A 16 2.82 8.17 -9.74
CA ILE A 16 3.27 6.85 -10.19
C ILE A 16 4.26 6.24 -9.18
N LEU A 17 5.28 7.02 -8.79
CA LEU A 17 6.28 6.58 -7.83
C LEU A 17 5.65 6.26 -6.47
N ALA A 18 4.74 7.12 -5.98
CA ALA A 18 4.04 6.88 -4.73
C ALA A 18 3.19 5.61 -4.80
N GLY A 19 2.43 5.41 -5.89
CA GLY A 19 1.58 4.24 -6.09
C GLY A 19 2.35 2.93 -6.20
N LEU A 20 3.61 2.98 -6.63
CA LEU A 20 4.46 1.80 -6.75
C LEU A 20 5.27 1.52 -5.47
N ILE A 21 5.90 2.53 -4.88
CA ILE A 21 6.80 2.37 -3.73
C ILE A 21 6.03 2.12 -2.43
N LEU A 22 4.90 2.82 -2.23
CA LEU A 22 4.18 2.75 -0.96
C LEU A 22 3.63 1.35 -0.65
N PRO A 23 3.06 0.58 -1.60
CA PRO A 23 2.62 -0.78 -1.34
C PRO A 23 3.75 -1.70 -0.84
N PHE A 24 4.95 -1.61 -1.43
CA PHE A 24 6.11 -2.38 -0.97
C PHE A 24 6.54 -1.95 0.43
N PHE A 25 6.54 -0.64 0.70
CA PHE A 25 6.85 -0.11 2.02
C PHE A 25 5.86 -0.61 3.07
N TRP A 26 4.56 -0.56 2.79
CA TRP A 26 3.52 -1.05 3.70
C TRP A 26 3.63 -2.55 3.94
N TYR A 27 3.85 -3.33 2.88
CA TYR A 27 4.05 -4.77 3.00
C TYR A 27 5.24 -5.11 3.90
N PHE A 28 6.38 -4.48 3.66
CA PHE A 28 7.58 -4.65 4.48
C PHE A 28 7.31 -4.29 5.94
N LEU A 29 6.66 -3.16 6.19
CA LEU A 29 6.33 -2.70 7.53
C LEU A 29 5.37 -3.66 8.25
N LEU A 30 4.38 -4.22 7.56
CA LEU A 30 3.44 -5.18 8.13
C LEU A 30 4.11 -6.51 8.51
N ILE A 31 4.96 -7.08 7.64
CA ILE A 31 5.68 -8.32 7.97
C ILE A 31 6.59 -8.12 9.19
N ASN A 32 7.37 -7.04 9.19
CA ASN A 32 8.24 -6.74 10.33
C ASN A 32 7.41 -6.51 11.60
N LEU A 33 6.24 -5.89 11.51
CA LEU A 33 5.35 -5.71 12.65
C LEU A 33 4.90 -7.07 13.20
N PHE A 34 4.48 -8.01 12.36
CA PHE A 34 4.11 -9.37 12.79
C PHE A 34 5.29 -10.13 13.40
N ASP A 35 6.49 -10.05 12.81
CA ASP A 35 7.70 -10.71 13.35
C ASP A 35 8.10 -10.14 14.72
N ASN A 36 7.97 -8.81 14.90
CA ASN A 36 8.20 -8.17 16.19
C ASN A 36 7.14 -8.60 17.21
N MET A 37 5.87 -8.73 16.82
CA MET A 37 4.79 -9.21 17.68
C MET A 37 5.00 -10.65 18.16
N GLU A 38 5.57 -11.53 17.32
CA GLU A 38 5.98 -12.88 17.75
C GLU A 38 7.16 -12.83 18.72
N THR A 39 8.15 -11.97 18.44
CA THR A 39 9.36 -11.85 19.27
C THR A 39 9.04 -11.37 20.70
N ILE A 40 8.07 -10.46 20.86
CA ILE A 40 7.62 -9.97 22.19
C ILE A 40 6.60 -10.90 22.88
N GLY A 41 6.27 -12.04 22.29
CA GLY A 41 5.36 -13.03 22.86
C GLY A 41 3.88 -12.65 22.79
N TRP A 42 3.50 -11.67 21.97
CA TRP A 42 2.10 -11.30 21.76
C TRP A 42 1.39 -12.26 20.79
N LEU A 43 2.13 -12.92 19.91
CA LEU A 43 1.65 -13.95 19.00
C LEU A 43 2.42 -15.25 19.22
N GLU A 44 1.70 -16.37 19.30
CA GLU A 44 2.33 -17.69 19.35
C GLU A 44 2.95 -18.04 17.97
N PRO A 45 4.21 -18.50 17.94
CA PRO A 45 4.87 -18.89 16.71
C PRO A 45 4.05 -19.90 15.90
N GLY A 46 3.75 -19.57 14.65
CA GLY A 46 3.02 -20.46 13.74
C GLY A 46 1.50 -20.49 13.91
N ARG A 47 0.92 -19.70 14.83
CA ARG A 47 -0.54 -19.63 15.01
C ARG A 47 -1.28 -19.05 13.79
N VAL A 48 -0.61 -18.17 13.05
CA VAL A 48 -1.06 -17.69 11.74
C VAL A 48 -0.18 -18.32 10.68
N ALA A 49 -0.77 -19.04 9.73
CA ALA A 49 -0.04 -19.64 8.61
C ALA A 49 0.78 -18.57 7.88
N MET A 50 2.05 -18.86 7.58
CA MET A 50 2.96 -17.91 6.92
C MET A 50 2.38 -17.39 5.60
N ASP A 51 1.72 -18.28 4.84
CA ASP A 51 0.96 -17.95 3.64
C ASP A 51 -0.17 -16.94 3.89
N PHE A 52 -0.92 -17.12 4.98
CA PHE A 52 -2.00 -16.21 5.33
C PHE A 52 -1.46 -14.82 5.69
N ARG A 53 -0.33 -14.74 6.40
CA ARG A 53 0.33 -13.46 6.74
C ARG A 53 0.80 -12.74 5.49
N GLN A 54 1.46 -13.43 4.57
CA GLN A 54 1.96 -12.81 3.34
C GLN A 54 0.82 -12.30 2.46
N ARG A 55 -0.24 -13.09 2.30
CA ARG A 55 -1.43 -12.74 1.51
C ARG A 55 -2.17 -11.54 2.08
N THR A 56 -2.50 -11.58 3.37
CA THR A 56 -3.25 -10.50 4.04
C THR A 56 -2.42 -9.23 4.15
N SER A 57 -1.13 -9.34 4.45
CA SER A 57 -0.24 -8.17 4.55
C SER A 57 -0.04 -7.49 3.20
N ALA A 58 0.01 -8.26 2.10
CA ALA A 58 0.05 -7.70 0.75
C ALA A 58 -1.25 -6.97 0.39
N LEU A 59 -2.41 -7.54 0.72
CA LEU A 59 -3.72 -6.92 0.48
C LEU A 59 -3.89 -5.66 1.32
N VAL A 60 -3.58 -5.71 2.62
CA VAL A 60 -3.62 -4.56 3.53
C VAL A 60 -2.63 -3.48 3.07
N GLY A 61 -1.41 -3.86 2.65
CA GLY A 61 -0.43 -2.92 2.10
C GLY A 61 -0.93 -2.20 0.84
N LEU A 62 -1.65 -2.90 -0.04
CA LEU A 62 -2.32 -2.30 -1.19
C LEU A 62 -3.47 -1.38 -0.76
N CYS A 63 -4.28 -1.76 0.23
CA CYS A 63 -5.34 -0.91 0.77
C CYS A 63 -4.80 0.36 1.44
N LEU A 64 -3.62 0.29 2.05
CA LEU A 64 -2.96 1.44 2.69
C LEU A 64 -2.51 2.51 1.67
N ASN A 65 -2.52 2.23 0.36
CA ASN A 65 -2.40 3.28 -0.66
C ASN A 65 -3.55 4.31 -0.61
N ILE A 66 -4.65 4.06 0.10
CA ILE A 66 -5.71 5.06 0.31
C ILE A 66 -5.20 6.25 1.14
N LEU A 67 -4.27 6.05 2.08
CA LEU A 67 -3.69 7.11 2.92
C LEU A 67 -3.06 8.25 2.10
N PRO A 68 -2.04 7.98 1.24
CA PRO A 68 -1.45 9.00 0.37
C PRO A 68 -2.46 9.55 -0.65
N LEU A 69 -3.43 8.75 -1.11
CA LEU A 69 -4.49 9.19 -2.02
C LEU A 69 -5.38 10.26 -1.37
N GLN A 70 -5.69 10.09 -0.08
CA GLN A 70 -6.42 11.07 0.71
C GLN A 70 -5.59 12.32 0.98
N VAL A 71 -4.27 12.19 1.16
CA VAL A 71 -3.36 13.34 1.23
C VAL A 71 -3.35 14.12 -0.08
N PHE A 72 -3.18 13.46 -1.24
CA PHE A 72 -3.22 14.13 -2.54
C PHE A 72 -4.59 14.78 -2.83
N LYS A 73 -5.69 14.14 -2.40
CA LYS A 73 -7.04 14.70 -2.49
C LYS A 73 -7.21 15.97 -1.68
N THR A 74 -6.78 15.98 -0.41
CA THR A 74 -6.88 17.17 0.46
C THR A 74 -6.01 18.32 -0.02
N GLN A 75 -4.93 18.02 -0.75
CA GLN A 75 -4.02 19.00 -1.35
C GLN A 75 -4.43 19.47 -2.75
N ASN A 76 -5.57 19.00 -3.30
CA ASN A 76 -6.03 19.27 -4.68
C ASN A 76 -5.00 18.88 -5.76
N MET A 77 -4.21 17.82 -5.55
CA MET A 77 -3.19 17.34 -6.50
C MET A 77 -3.79 16.34 -7.50
N GLY A 78 -4.59 16.84 -8.45
CA GLY A 78 -5.34 16.00 -9.38
C GLY A 78 -4.48 15.16 -10.32
N ASN A 79 -3.31 15.66 -10.75
CA ASN A 79 -2.42 14.91 -11.64
C ASN A 79 -1.68 13.81 -10.90
N ALA A 80 -1.19 14.08 -9.68
CA ALA A 80 -0.58 13.07 -8.82
C ALA A 80 -1.60 11.98 -8.42
N MET A 81 -2.85 12.35 -8.11
CA MET A 81 -3.91 11.37 -7.85
C MET A 81 -4.12 10.42 -9.02
N ARG A 82 -4.26 10.94 -10.26
CA ARG A 82 -4.43 10.10 -11.46
C ARG A 82 -3.22 9.20 -11.71
N GLY A 83 -2.02 9.74 -11.51
CA GLY A 83 -0.77 8.98 -11.63
C GLY A 83 -0.63 7.85 -10.61
N MET A 84 -1.25 7.97 -9.44
CA MET A 84 -1.22 6.95 -8.39
C MET A 84 -2.21 5.81 -8.62
N VAL A 85 -3.38 6.10 -9.19
CA VAL A 85 -4.43 5.10 -9.40
C VAL A 85 -3.98 4.01 -10.38
N PHE A 86 -3.35 4.38 -11.49
CA PHE A 86 -2.86 3.43 -12.50
C PHE A 86 -1.95 2.31 -11.95
N PRO A 87 -0.82 2.62 -11.27
CA PRO A 87 0.04 1.59 -10.70
C PRO A 87 -0.63 0.84 -9.55
N THR A 88 -1.49 1.49 -8.76
CA THR A 88 -2.20 0.80 -7.67
C THR A 88 -3.13 -0.27 -8.23
N VAL A 89 -3.91 0.05 -9.28
CA VAL A 89 -4.78 -0.92 -9.96
C VAL A 89 -3.96 -2.02 -10.63
N ALA A 90 -2.84 -1.69 -11.27
CA ALA A 90 -1.95 -2.68 -11.87
C ALA A 90 -1.40 -3.65 -10.81
N LEU A 91 -0.95 -3.14 -9.66
CA LEU A 91 -0.46 -3.96 -8.55
C LEU A 91 -1.56 -4.84 -7.95
N VAL A 92 -2.79 -4.32 -7.83
CA VAL A 92 -3.95 -5.13 -7.42
C VAL A 92 -4.21 -6.25 -8.43
N GLY A 93 -4.13 -5.97 -9.73
CA GLY A 93 -4.26 -6.98 -10.79
C GLY A 93 -3.18 -8.07 -10.69
N VAL A 94 -1.91 -7.68 -10.47
CA VAL A 94 -0.81 -8.62 -10.24
C VAL A 94 -1.06 -9.44 -8.97
N TRP A 95 -1.49 -8.81 -7.88
CA TRP A 95 -1.81 -9.50 -6.63
C TRP A 95 -2.95 -10.52 -6.83
N LEU A 96 -4.00 -10.15 -7.55
CA LEU A 96 -5.10 -11.06 -7.91
C LEU A 96 -4.62 -12.23 -8.77
N TYR A 97 -3.66 -12.02 -9.66
CA TYR A 97 -3.09 -13.11 -10.47
C TYR A 97 -2.32 -14.12 -9.61
N PHE A 98 -1.49 -13.65 -8.66
CA PHE A 98 -0.71 -14.54 -7.80
C PHE A 98 -1.52 -15.19 -6.67
N PHE A 99 -2.42 -14.43 -6.04
CA PHE A 99 -3.10 -14.85 -4.82
C PHE A 99 -4.60 -15.08 -5.00
N GLY A 100 -5.24 -14.48 -6.01
CA GLY A 100 -6.68 -14.60 -6.24
C GLY A 100 -7.14 -16.04 -6.51
N ALA A 101 -6.34 -16.83 -7.23
CA ALA A 101 -6.60 -18.26 -7.45
C ALA A 101 -6.44 -19.12 -6.19
N SER A 102 -5.77 -18.60 -5.16
CA SER A 102 -5.51 -19.30 -3.89
C SER A 102 -6.41 -18.84 -2.74
N VAL A 103 -7.31 -17.88 -3.02
CA VAL A 103 -8.28 -17.30 -2.08
C VAL A 103 -9.73 -17.70 -2.44
N LEU A 104 -10.01 -18.07 -3.70
CA LEU A 104 -11.28 -18.61 -4.17
C LEU A 104 -11.32 -20.13 -4.07
#